data_AF-X7ZGN6-F1
#
_entry.id   AF-X7ZGN6-F1
#
_cell.length_a   1.000
_cell.length_b   1.000
_cell.length_c   1.000
_cell.angle_alpha   90.00
_cell.angle_beta   90.00
_cell.angle_gamma   90.00
#
_symmetry.space_group_name_H-M   'P 1'
#
loop_
_entity.id
_entity.type
_entity.pdbx_description
1 polymer ?
#
loop_
_entity_poly.entity_id
_entity_poly.type
_entity_poly.pdbx_seq_one_letter_code
_entity_poly.pdbx_strand_id
1 'polypeptide(L)'
;MVSCWPVFIHANVRVNFGLLRWVIAAPQYRHWHHAREPQAYNSNYAGEFPALDALFGTLYLPADRWLAQYGVDDSEPEGYLRQLAWPLRAGCAADAAHS
;
A
#
# COMPACT_ATOMS: atom_id res chain seq x y z
N MET A 1 -9.65 -9.54 -23.01
CA MET A 1 -9.62 -8.10 -22.72
C MET A 1 -8.97 -7.95 -21.34
N VAL A 2 -7.69 -7.57 -21.29
CA VAL A 2 -6.99 -7.34 -20.00
C VAL A 2 -7.45 -5.99 -19.47
N SER A 3 -8.08 -5.97 -18.31
CA SER A 3 -8.44 -4.73 -17.62
C SER A 3 -7.15 -3.95 -17.30
N CYS A 4 -6.98 -2.75 -17.84
CA CYS A 4 -5.79 -1.91 -17.60
C CYS A 4 -5.78 -1.27 -16.21
N TRP A 5 -6.90 -1.34 -15.49
CA TRP A 5 -7.14 -0.65 -14.22
C TRP A 5 -6.18 -1.05 -13.08
N PRO A 6 -5.93 -2.36 -12.81
CA PRO A 6 -5.00 -2.76 -11.77
C PRO A 6 -3.57 -2.30 -12.04
N VAL A 7 -3.18 -2.20 -13.31
CA VAL A 7 -1.87 -1.66 -13.71
C VAL A 7 -1.83 -0.15 -13.48
N PHE A 8 -2.90 0.55 -13.86
CA PHE A 8 -3.00 1.99 -13.71
C PHE A 8 -2.88 2.45 -12.25
N ILE A 9 -3.54 1.78 -11.29
CA ILE A 9 -3.47 2.16 -9.88
C ILE A 9 -2.09 1.95 -9.24
N HIS A 10 -1.18 1.19 -9.86
CA HIS A 10 0.21 1.05 -9.42
C HIS A 10 1.18 1.92 -10.24
N ALA A 11 0.69 2.66 -11.23
CA ALA A 11 1.55 3.51 -12.05
C ALA A 11 2.12 4.66 -11.22
N ASN A 12 3.40 4.97 -11.42
CA ASN A 12 4.08 6.08 -10.74
C ASN A 12 3.72 7.44 -11.36
N VAL A 13 2.42 7.76 -11.36
CA VAL A 13 1.85 8.99 -11.89
C VAL A 13 1.14 9.78 -10.79
N ARG A 14 1.36 11.08 -10.78
CA ARG A 14 0.75 12.00 -9.81
C ARG A 14 -0.56 12.56 -10.34
N VAL A 15 -1.60 11.73 -10.34
CA VAL A 15 -2.94 12.13 -10.78
C VAL A 15 -3.83 12.38 -9.57
N ASN A 16 -4.37 13.60 -9.47
CA ASN A 16 -5.37 13.93 -8.48
C ASN A 16 -6.77 13.82 -9.10
N PHE A 17 -7.56 12.87 -8.60
CA PHE A 17 -8.91 12.61 -9.08
C PHE A 17 -9.98 13.57 -8.49
N GLY A 18 -9.58 14.54 -7.68
CA GLY A 18 -10.51 15.48 -7.05
C GLY A 18 -11.57 14.71 -6.24
N LEU A 19 -12.85 14.95 -6.52
CA LEU A 19 -13.95 14.26 -5.84
C LEU A 19 -14.06 12.77 -6.20
N LEU A 20 -13.56 12.34 -7.36
CA LEU A 20 -13.63 10.92 -7.76
C LEU A 20 -12.76 10.02 -6.89
N ARG A 21 -11.78 10.59 -6.18
CA ARG A 21 -10.87 9.84 -5.29
C ARG A 21 -11.59 9.14 -4.12
N TRP A 22 -12.82 9.56 -3.82
CA TRP A 22 -13.64 8.97 -2.75
C TRP A 22 -14.42 7.74 -3.22
N VAL A 23 -14.56 7.56 -4.53
CA VAL A 23 -15.37 6.48 -5.12
C VAL A 23 -14.49 5.46 -5.83
N ILE A 24 -13.44 5.92 -6.53
CA ILE A 24 -12.60 5.10 -7.39
C ILE A 24 -11.13 5.22 -6.94
N ALA A 25 -10.47 4.07 -6.76
CA ALA A 25 -9.08 4.01 -6.33
C ALA A 25 -8.13 4.69 -7.32
N ALA A 26 -7.54 5.81 -6.92
CA ALA A 26 -6.52 6.50 -7.69
C ALA A 26 -5.12 5.89 -7.45
N PRO A 27 -4.13 6.16 -8.31
CA PRO A 27 -2.73 5.79 -8.05
C PRO A 27 -2.23 6.32 -6.69
N GLN A 28 -2.65 7.53 -6.32
CA GLN A 28 -2.35 8.11 -5.00
C GLN A 28 -2.87 7.24 -3.85
N TYR A 29 -4.12 6.78 -3.92
CA TYR A 29 -4.75 5.95 -2.89
C TYR A 29 -4.00 4.64 -2.71
N ARG A 30 -3.65 3.98 -3.81
CA ARG A 30 -2.92 2.70 -3.78
C ARG A 30 -1.47 2.87 -3.31
N HIS A 31 -0.83 3.96 -3.66
CA HIS A 31 0.50 4.28 -3.14
C HIS A 31 0.49 4.46 -1.62
N TRP A 32 -0.51 5.14 -1.06
CA TRP A 32 -0.66 5.29 0.39
C TRP A 32 -0.84 3.96 1.12
N HIS A 33 -1.50 2.97 0.50
CA HIS A 33 -1.57 1.61 1.06
C HIS A 33 -0.18 0.95 1.20
N HIS A 34 0.77 1.29 0.33
CA HIS A 34 2.16 0.79 0.36
C HIS A 34 3.13 1.75 1.06
N ALA A 35 2.64 2.78 1.74
CA ALA A 35 3.48 3.76 2.40
C ALA A 35 4.15 3.16 3.65
N ARG A 36 5.46 3.38 3.75
CA ARG A 36 6.24 3.12 4.95
C ARG A 36 6.23 4.36 5.85
N GLU A 37 5.03 4.82 6.21
CA GLU A 37 4.80 5.95 7.11
C GLU A 37 3.83 5.52 8.22
N PRO A 38 4.17 5.66 9.51
CA PRO A 38 3.32 5.22 10.62
C PRO A 38 1.89 5.76 10.57
N GLN A 39 1.69 6.95 10.03
CA GLN A 39 0.36 7.58 9.90
C GLN A 39 -0.52 6.93 8.84
N ALA A 40 0.05 6.19 7.89
CA ALA A 40 -0.64 5.52 6.80
C ALA A 40 -0.72 3.99 7.00
N TYR A 41 -0.16 3.47 8.10
CA TYR A 41 -0.24 2.06 8.43
C TYR A 41 -1.70 1.64 8.59
N ASN A 42 -1.99 0.38 8.22
CA ASN A 42 -3.32 -0.21 8.38
C ASN A 42 -4.43 0.63 7.72
N SER A 43 -4.15 1.17 6.54
CA SER A 43 -5.06 2.03 5.80
C SER A 43 -5.26 1.55 4.36
N ASN A 44 -6.35 1.99 3.73
CA ASN A 44 -6.64 1.82 2.29
C ASN A 44 -6.67 0.36 1.83
N TYR A 45 -7.46 -0.48 2.50
CA TYR A 45 -7.57 -1.91 2.23
C TYR A 45 -8.35 -2.25 0.96
N ALA A 46 -9.36 -1.46 0.58
CA ALA A 46 -10.15 -1.75 -0.60
C ALA A 46 -9.32 -1.62 -1.88
N GLY A 47 -9.49 -2.56 -2.81
CA GLY A 47 -8.78 -2.59 -4.08
C GLY A 47 -9.23 -1.50 -5.04
N GLU A 48 -10.54 -1.41 -5.32
CA GLU A 48 -11.09 -0.45 -6.28
C GLU A 48 -11.91 0.69 -5.66
N PHE A 49 -12.47 0.52 -4.45
CA PHE A 49 -13.49 1.43 -3.90
C PHE A 49 -13.10 2.02 -2.54
N PRO A 50 -12.42 3.20 -2.52
CA PRO A 50 -12.06 3.92 -1.28
C PRO A 50 -13.25 4.25 -0.36
N ALA A 51 -14.48 4.26 -0.91
CA ALA A 51 -15.70 4.44 -0.13
C ALA A 51 -15.88 3.37 0.95
N LEU A 52 -15.38 2.15 0.74
CA LEU A 52 -15.40 1.09 1.75
C LEU A 52 -14.47 1.45 2.91
N ASP A 53 -13.26 1.90 2.63
CA ASP A 53 -12.35 2.38 3.68
C ASP A 53 -12.88 3.60 4.42
N ALA A 54 -13.61 4.48 3.73
CA ALA A 54 -14.30 5.59 4.40
C ALA A 54 -15.39 5.08 5.35
N LEU A 55 -16.15 4.07 4.93
CA LEU A 55 -17.21 3.45 5.73
C LEU A 55 -16.66 2.72 6.97
N PHE A 56 -15.52 2.04 6.83
CA PHE A 56 -14.90 1.28 7.91
C PHE A 56 -13.85 2.08 8.71
N GLY A 57 -13.59 3.34 8.34
CA GLY A 57 -12.69 4.24 9.07
C GLY A 57 -11.20 3.98 8.82
N THR A 58 -10.84 3.31 7.74
CA THR A 58 -9.46 2.96 7.36
C THR A 58 -8.93 3.79 6.19
N LEU A 59 -9.65 4.84 5.77
CA LEU A 59 -9.25 5.69 4.65
C LEU A 59 -8.16 6.69 5.07
N TYR A 60 -7.02 6.62 4.41
CA TYR A 60 -5.92 7.58 4.52
C TYR A 60 -5.59 8.19 3.15
N LEU A 61 -5.91 9.48 2.98
CA LEU A 61 -5.71 10.16 1.69
C LEU A 61 -5.46 11.67 1.84
N PRO A 62 -4.26 12.08 2.31
CA PRO A 62 -3.91 13.49 2.42
C PRO A 62 -3.85 14.16 1.03
N ALA A 63 -4.40 15.37 0.93
CA ALA A 63 -4.55 16.07 -0.34
C ALA A 63 -3.32 16.92 -0.74
N ASP A 64 -2.48 17.25 0.22
CA ASP A 64 -1.39 18.24 0.14
C ASP A 64 0.00 17.60 0.04
N ARG A 65 0.11 16.28 0.19
CA ARG A 65 1.40 15.57 0.17
C ARG A 65 1.33 14.22 -0.54
N TRP A 66 2.51 13.78 -0.98
CA TRP A 66 2.76 12.42 -1.43
C TRP A 66 3.56 11.69 -0.35
N LEU A 67 3.53 10.36 -0.38
CA LEU A 67 4.33 9.57 0.55
C LEU A 67 5.83 9.77 0.30
N ALA A 68 6.61 9.67 1.37
CA ALA A 68 8.06 9.80 1.33
C ALA A 68 8.77 8.47 1.00
N GLN A 69 8.27 7.35 1.54
CA GLN A 69 8.92 6.05 1.42
C GLN A 69 7.90 4.92 1.24
N TYR A 70 8.26 3.94 0.41
CA TYR A 70 7.52 2.68 0.23
C TYR A 70 8.16 1.56 1.04
N GLY A 71 7.39 0.51 1.30
CA GLY A 71 7.91 -0.77 1.81
C GLY A 71 7.46 -1.10 3.22
N VAL A 72 8.20 -2.02 3.84
CA VAL A 72 7.95 -2.53 5.20
C VAL A 72 9.12 -2.19 6.11
N ASP A 73 8.92 -2.30 7.42
CA ASP A 73 9.97 -2.04 8.40
C ASP A 73 11.01 -3.17 8.52
N ASP A 74 10.66 -4.36 8.05
CA ASP A 74 11.53 -5.53 8.09
C ASP A 74 12.75 -5.39 7.19
N SER A 75 13.90 -5.87 7.68
CA SER A 75 15.10 -6.02 6.88
C SER A 75 15.02 -7.30 6.04
N GLU A 76 14.77 -7.15 4.74
CA GLU A 76 14.74 -8.27 3.80
C GLU A 76 16.15 -8.85 3.58
N PRO A 77 16.33 -10.18 3.49
CA PRO A 77 17.61 -10.77 3.13
C PRO A 77 18.02 -10.40 1.70
N GLU A 78 19.29 -10.06 1.50
CA GLU A 78 19.81 -9.79 0.16
C GLU A 78 19.85 -11.05 -0.71
N GLY A 79 19.41 -10.91 -1.97
CA GLY A 79 19.55 -11.92 -3.01
C GLY A 79 18.30 -12.77 -3.22
N TYR A 80 17.93 -12.93 -4.49
CA TYR A 80 16.68 -13.54 -4.94
C TYR A 80 16.34 -14.89 -4.29
N LEU A 81 17.30 -15.83 -4.26
CA LEU A 81 17.07 -17.16 -3.68
C LEU A 81 16.87 -17.11 -2.16
N ARG A 82 17.50 -16.15 -1.47
CA ARG A 82 17.33 -15.98 -0.03
C ARG A 82 15.96 -15.39 0.28
N GLN A 83 15.50 -14.42 -0.51
CA GLN A 83 14.15 -13.85 -0.44
C GLN A 83 13.08 -14.93 -0.72
N LEU A 84 13.30 -15.79 -1.72
CA LEU A 84 12.37 -16.87 -2.05
C LEU A 84 12.26 -17.92 -0.95
N ALA A 85 13.37 -18.28 -0.31
CA ALA A 85 13.40 -19.23 0.80
C ALA A 85 12.97 -18.62 2.15
N TRP A 86 12.92 -17.28 2.25
CA TRP A 86 12.66 -16.54 3.49
C TRP A 86 11.37 -16.96 4.21
N PRO A 87 10.21 -17.09 3.55
CA PRO A 87 8.96 -17.43 4.22
C PRO A 87 8.92 -18.85 4.78
N LEU A 88 9.81 -19.73 4.30
CA LEU A 88 9.88 -21.15 4.67
C LEU A 88 10.85 -21.41 5.82
N ARG A 89 11.65 -20.42 6.21
CA ARG A 89 12.52 -20.51 7.39
C ARG A 89 11.67 -20.32 8.63
N ALA A 90 11.35 -21.42 9.32
CA ALA A 90 10.67 -21.40 10.61
C ALA A 90 11.45 -20.50 11.59
N GLY A 91 10.88 -19.33 11.93
CA GLY A 91 11.43 -18.43 12.94
C GLY A 91 11.14 -16.93 12.74
N CYS A 92 10.93 -16.44 11.52
CA CYS A 92 10.94 -14.98 11.34
C CYS A 92 9.60 -14.25 11.59
N ALA A 93 8.46 -14.96 11.62
CA ALA A 93 7.15 -14.33 11.83
C ALA A 93 6.88 -13.92 13.30
N ALA A 94 7.71 -14.35 14.25
CA ALA A 94 7.50 -14.10 15.69
C ALA A 94 8.26 -12.86 16.22
N ASP A 95 9.38 -12.47 15.59
CA ASP A 95 10.26 -11.42 16.13
C ASP A 95 9.89 -9.99 15.66
N ALA A 96 9.05 -9.84 14.63
CA ALA A 96 8.63 -8.52 14.12
C ALA A 96 7.46 -7.89 14.89
N ALA A 97 6.85 -8.60 15.85
CA ALA A 97 5.67 -8.14 16.59
C ALA A 97 5.98 -7.40 17.91
N HIS A 98 7.25 -7.34 18.34
CA HIS A 98 7.67 -6.68 19.58
C HIS A 98 9.02 -5.98 19.41
N SER A 99 9.03 -4.73 18.92
CA SER A 99 10.11 -3.76 19.14
C SER A 99 9.55 -2.35 19.02
#